data_AF-W2TU80-F1
#
_entry.id   AF-W2TU80-F1
#
_cell.length_a   1.000
_cell.length_b   1.000
_cell.length_c   1.000
_cell.angle_alpha   90.00
_cell.angle_beta   90.00
_cell.angle_gamma   90.00
#
_symmetry.space_group_name_H-M   'P 1'
#
loop_
_entity.id
_entity.type
_entity.pdbx_description
1 polymer ?
#
loop_
_entity_poly.entity_id
_entity_poly.type
_entity_poly.pdbx_seq_one_letter_code
_entity_poly.pdbx_strand_id
1 'polypeptide(L)'
;MRCTSRQNVTRHIIYDSVRVDGRGDGVIHDVQLREKPTVHEETDSPKVAEVRARVEEKTQEVNSLKDRENVLQKRIEALDNVVGQVGENVVKHPKETKEPFTLNDETLENLTKFYSFYDESSMTVRSEQRKVRKSLEKAERELSALQAELRRAESDNSLHQYSKSIVIALESEKGGLVNLEVSYQVHEASWQPSYDMRVETSGKQSLKITYYGNISQSTLEDWSNASL
;
A
#
# COMPACT_ATOMS: atom_id res chain seq x y z
N MET A 1 16.74 36.79 -4.32
CA MET A 1 17.17 36.30 -2.98
C MET A 1 17.86 34.95 -3.16
N ARG A 2 19.02 34.72 -2.52
CA ARG A 2 19.86 33.53 -2.75
C ARG A 2 19.30 32.31 -2.02
N CYS A 3 18.62 31.44 -2.76
CA CYS A 3 18.36 30.07 -2.32
C CYS A 3 19.62 29.23 -2.60
N THR A 4 20.25 28.70 -1.55
CA THR A 4 21.43 27.85 -1.67
C THR A 4 21.06 26.52 -2.33
N SER A 5 21.40 26.39 -3.61
CA SER A 5 21.73 25.18 -4.37
C SER A 5 21.44 23.84 -3.68
N ARG A 6 20.19 23.38 -3.77
CA ARG A 6 19.95 21.97 -4.12
C ARG A 6 19.89 21.92 -5.65
N GLN A 7 20.61 20.99 -6.26
CA GLN A 7 20.63 20.79 -7.72
C GLN A 7 19.24 20.48 -8.32
N ASN A 8 18.24 20.23 -7.47
CA ASN A 8 16.86 19.96 -7.85
C ASN A 8 15.92 20.96 -7.16
N VAL A 9 14.90 21.41 -7.89
CA VAL A 9 13.79 22.24 -7.39
C VAL A 9 12.65 21.34 -6.93
N THR A 10 11.77 21.85 -6.07
CA THR A 10 10.58 21.10 -5.64
C THR A 10 9.75 20.56 -6.81
N ARG A 11 9.20 19.36 -6.62
CA ARG A 11 8.26 18.74 -7.57
C ARG A 11 6.95 19.51 -7.71
N HIS A 12 6.58 20.29 -6.70
CA HIS A 12 5.36 21.10 -6.66
C HIS A 12 5.48 22.39 -7.50
N ILE A 13 6.60 22.61 -8.19
CA ILE A 13 6.78 23.74 -9.12
C ILE A 13 5.71 23.72 -10.23
N ILE A 14 5.16 24.89 -10.53
CA ILE A 14 4.25 25.10 -11.65
C ILE A 14 5.08 25.26 -12.93
N TYR A 15 4.85 24.40 -13.92
CA TYR A 15 5.71 24.28 -15.12
C TYR A 15 5.92 25.64 -15.82
N ASP A 16 4.86 26.42 -16.01
CA ASP A 16 4.90 27.69 -16.76
C ASP A 16 5.25 28.92 -15.91
N SER A 17 5.66 28.71 -14.65
CA SER A 17 5.91 29.82 -13.70
C SER A 17 7.38 30.23 -13.59
N VAL A 18 8.30 29.49 -14.20
CA VAL A 18 9.74 29.72 -14.06
C VAL A 18 10.13 31.04 -14.73
N ARG A 19 10.79 31.91 -13.96
CA ARG A 19 11.36 33.18 -14.42
C ARG A 19 12.81 33.24 -13.97
N VAL A 20 13.68 33.73 -14.85
CA VAL A 20 15.10 33.91 -14.56
C VAL A 20 15.49 35.33 -14.93
N ASP A 21 15.96 36.08 -13.95
CA ASP A 21 16.54 37.40 -14.11
C ASP A 21 18.06 37.32 -13.97
N GLY A 22 18.79 38.03 -14.83
CA GLY A 22 20.25 38.06 -14.84
C GLY A 22 20.81 39.45 -14.60
N ARG A 23 21.89 39.56 -13.83
CA ARG A 23 22.70 40.78 -13.69
C ARG A 23 24.17 40.46 -13.91
N GLY A 24 24.79 41.11 -14.89
CA GLY A 24 26.19 40.91 -15.25
C GLY A 24 26.39 40.96 -16.76
N ASP A 25 27.59 40.63 -17.21
CA ASP A 25 27.93 40.54 -18.63
C ASP A 25 27.63 39.13 -19.14
N GLY A 26 26.37 38.88 -19.52
CA GLY A 26 25.92 37.61 -20.08
C GLY A 26 24.47 37.66 -20.56
N VAL A 27 24.17 36.89 -21.60
CA VAL A 27 22.85 36.79 -22.25
C VAL A 27 22.27 35.40 -21.99
N ILE A 28 21.04 35.36 -21.47
CA ILE A 28 20.30 34.12 -21.25
C ILE A 28 19.62 33.74 -22.55
N HIS A 29 19.93 32.56 -23.09
CA HIS A 29 19.36 32.06 -24.34
C HIS A 29 18.13 31.19 -24.12
N ASP A 30 18.16 30.38 -23.07
CA ASP A 30 17.12 29.37 -22.84
C ASP A 30 16.98 29.06 -21.35
N VAL A 31 15.74 28.77 -20.94
CA VAL A 31 15.38 28.34 -19.59
C VAL A 31 14.43 27.16 -19.73
N GLN A 32 14.89 25.98 -19.34
CA GLN A 32 14.12 24.73 -19.45
C GLN A 32 13.90 24.11 -18.09
N LEU A 33 12.66 23.76 -17.76
CA LEU A 33 12.36 22.83 -16.67
C LEU A 33 12.51 21.41 -17.19
N ARG A 34 13.51 20.69 -16.67
CA ARG A 34 13.76 19.28 -17.01
C ARG A 34 13.31 18.38 -15.89
N GLU A 35 12.48 17.41 -16.27
CA GLU A 35 12.17 16.24 -15.47
C GLU A 35 13.13 15.12 -15.87
N LYS A 36 13.87 14.60 -14.89
CA LYS A 36 14.65 13.38 -15.07
C LYS A 36 14.06 12.30 -14.18
N PRO A 37 13.81 11.09 -14.72
CA PRO A 37 13.63 9.93 -13.88
C PRO A 37 14.81 9.90 -12.91
N THR A 38 14.53 9.89 -11.62
CA THR A 38 15.58 9.64 -10.64
C THR A 38 16.01 8.21 -10.90
N VAL A 39 17.14 8.03 -11.59
CA VAL A 39 17.69 6.69 -11.84
C VAL A 39 18.09 6.16 -10.47
N HIS A 40 17.22 5.32 -9.91
CA HIS A 40 17.51 4.46 -8.79
C HIS A 40 17.46 3.04 -9.33
N GLU A 41 18.50 2.68 -10.06
CA GLU A 41 18.97 1.29 -9.99
C GLU A 41 19.40 1.08 -8.54
N GLU A 42 18.76 0.14 -7.85
CA GLU A 42 19.04 -0.26 -6.45
C GLU A 42 18.69 0.84 -5.43
N THR A 43 17.51 0.90 -4.82
CA THR A 43 17.00 -0.07 -3.86
C THR A 43 15.58 0.40 -3.54
N ASP A 44 14.62 -0.50 -3.40
CA ASP A 44 13.46 -0.21 -2.55
C ASP A 44 13.98 0.44 -1.25
N SER A 45 13.34 1.50 -0.73
CA SER A 45 13.65 1.97 0.63
C SER A 45 13.73 0.73 1.54
N PRO A 46 14.71 0.61 2.46
CA PRO A 46 14.85 -0.58 3.31
C PRO A 46 13.51 -1.05 3.92
N LYS A 47 12.62 -0.07 4.18
CA LYS A 47 11.24 -0.28 4.62
C LYS A 47 10.34 -0.98 3.58
N VAL A 48 10.39 -0.59 2.31
CA VAL A 48 9.62 -1.23 1.22
C VAL A 48 10.12 -2.66 0.98
N ALA A 49 11.44 -2.87 1.00
CA ALA A 49 12.03 -4.21 0.87
C ALA A 49 11.60 -5.13 2.03
N GLU A 50 11.62 -4.61 3.26
CA GLU A 50 11.16 -5.33 4.46
C GLU A 50 9.68 -5.69 4.37
N VAL A 51 8.81 -4.74 4.00
CA VAL A 51 7.37 -5.00 3.85
C VAL A 51 7.11 -6.01 2.74
N ARG A 52 7.84 -5.95 1.62
CA ARG A 52 7.73 -6.94 0.53
C ARG A 52 8.12 -8.34 0.99
N ALA A 53 9.20 -8.47 1.77
CA ALA A 53 9.61 -9.76 2.34
C ALA A 53 8.53 -10.34 3.26
N ARG A 54 7.92 -9.51 4.12
CA ARG A 54 6.80 -9.93 4.99
C ARG A 54 5.56 -10.34 4.19
N VAL A 55 5.25 -9.65 3.09
CA VAL A 55 4.14 -10.02 2.18
C VAL A 55 4.40 -11.39 1.57
N GLU A 56 5.63 -11.66 1.12
CA GLU A 56 6.01 -12.94 0.52
C GLU A 56 5.90 -14.08 1.53
N GLU A 57 6.48 -13.92 2.73
CA GLU A 57 6.36 -14.89 3.82
C GLU A 57 4.90 -15.19 4.16
N LYS A 58 4.08 -14.14 4.28
CA LYS A 58 2.66 -14.31 4.61
C LYS A 58 1.86 -14.95 3.47
N THR A 59 2.25 -14.71 2.23
CA THR A 59 1.66 -15.36 1.06
C THR A 59 1.95 -16.86 1.07
N GLN A 60 3.18 -17.25 1.41
CA GLN A 60 3.55 -18.67 1.57
C GLN A 60 2.75 -19.34 2.69
N GLU A 61 2.57 -18.66 3.82
CA GLU A 61 1.71 -19.14 4.92
C GLU A 61 0.27 -19.38 4.44
N VAL A 62 -0.33 -18.40 3.76
CA VAL A 62 -1.69 -18.51 3.19
C VAL A 62 -1.80 -19.68 2.22
N ASN A 63 -0.82 -19.86 1.33
CA ASN A 63 -0.81 -20.97 0.36
C ASN A 63 -0.74 -22.32 1.07
N SER A 64 0.12 -22.46 2.09
CA SER A 64 0.23 -23.69 2.87
C SER A 64 -1.08 -24.05 3.60
N LEU A 65 -1.80 -23.05 4.11
CA LEU A 65 -3.10 -23.23 4.76
C LEU A 65 -4.19 -23.62 3.75
N LYS A 66 -4.17 -23.05 2.54
CA LYS A 66 -5.07 -23.45 1.43
C LYS A 66 -4.83 -24.89 1.00
N ASP A 67 -3.56 -25.29 0.87
CA ASP A 67 -3.21 -26.68 0.54
C ASP A 67 -3.70 -27.64 1.63
N ARG A 68 -3.51 -27.28 2.91
CA ARG A 68 -4.02 -28.08 4.02
C ARG A 68 -5.54 -28.18 4.02
N GLU A 69 -6.24 -27.10 3.73
CA GLU A 69 -7.71 -27.06 3.65
C GLU A 69 -8.22 -27.96 2.51
N ASN A 70 -7.58 -27.89 1.33
CA ASN A 70 -7.86 -28.75 0.19
C ASN A 70 -7.64 -30.24 0.50
N VAL A 71 -6.57 -30.60 1.22
CA VAL A 71 -6.31 -31.98 1.63
C VAL A 71 -7.39 -32.50 2.58
N LEU A 72 -7.80 -31.68 3.56
CA LEU A 72 -8.87 -32.05 4.49
C LEU A 72 -10.22 -32.18 3.78
N GLN A 73 -10.51 -31.29 2.83
CA GLN A 73 -11.72 -31.34 2.00
C GLN A 73 -11.78 -32.63 1.17
N LYS A 74 -10.68 -32.99 0.49
CA LYS A 74 -10.60 -34.27 -0.26
C LYS A 74 -10.75 -35.50 0.65
N ARG A 75 -10.24 -35.44 1.88
CA ARG A 75 -10.40 -36.52 2.85
C ARG A 75 -11.86 -36.69 3.29
N ILE A 76 -12.58 -35.58 3.48
CA ILE A 76 -14.03 -35.60 3.76
C ILE A 76 -14.78 -36.22 2.58
N GLU A 77 -14.51 -35.77 1.35
CA GLU A 77 -15.15 -36.31 0.14
C GLU A 77 -14.89 -37.81 -0.02
N ALA A 78 -13.67 -38.28 0.25
CA ALA A 78 -13.35 -39.70 0.22
C ALA A 78 -14.16 -40.50 1.27
N LEU A 79 -14.24 -40.00 2.51
CA LEU A 79 -15.03 -40.62 3.57
C LEU A 79 -16.52 -40.67 3.20
N ASP A 80 -17.08 -39.56 2.73
CA ASP A 80 -18.48 -39.43 2.34
C ASP A 80 -18.79 -40.37 1.14
N ASN A 81 -17.88 -40.50 0.18
CA ASN A 81 -18.01 -41.43 -0.96
C ASN A 81 -18.01 -42.90 -0.54
N VAL A 82 -17.14 -43.31 0.40
CA VAL A 82 -17.11 -44.70 0.89
C VAL A 82 -18.43 -45.04 1.58
N VAL A 83 -18.96 -44.15 2.41
CA VAL A 83 -20.28 -44.34 3.04
C VAL A 83 -21.39 -44.43 1.99
N GLY A 84 -21.35 -43.58 0.97
CA GLY A 84 -22.30 -43.63 -0.15
C GLY A 84 -22.30 -44.98 -0.86
N GLN A 85 -21.12 -45.52 -1.19
CA GLN A 85 -20.98 -46.82 -1.85
C GLN A 85 -21.43 -47.98 -0.96
N VAL A 86 -21.09 -47.95 0.34
CA VAL A 86 -21.54 -48.98 1.29
C VAL A 86 -23.06 -48.96 1.42
N GLY A 87 -23.66 -47.78 1.56
CA GLY A 87 -25.12 -47.63 1.59
C GLY A 87 -25.80 -48.12 0.32
N GLU A 88 -25.25 -47.80 -0.85
CA GLU A 88 -25.80 -48.23 -2.14
C GLU A 88 -25.74 -49.76 -2.31
N ASN A 89 -24.65 -50.41 -1.89
CA ASN A 89 -24.49 -51.85 -1.98
C ASN A 89 -25.38 -52.62 -0.99
N VAL A 90 -25.75 -52.02 0.14
CA VAL A 90 -26.68 -52.61 1.12
C VAL A 90 -28.14 -52.53 0.65
N VAL A 91 -28.50 -51.50 -0.12
CA VAL A 91 -29.89 -51.23 -0.57
C VAL A 91 -30.22 -51.90 -1.91
N LYS A 92 -29.22 -52.27 -2.73
CA LYS A 92 -29.45 -52.92 -4.04
C LYS A 92 -30.11 -54.30 -3.89
N HIS A 93 -31.18 -54.52 -4.66
CA HIS A 93 -31.89 -55.79 -4.70
C HIS A 93 -30.98 -56.91 -5.25
N PRO A 94 -31.08 -58.17 -4.75
CA PRO A 94 -30.18 -59.29 -5.10
C PRO A 94 -30.09 -59.68 -6.58
N LYS A 95 -30.88 -59.06 -7.46
CA LYS A 95 -30.89 -59.35 -8.90
C LYS A 95 -29.81 -58.60 -9.69
N GLU A 96 -29.16 -57.58 -9.10
CA GLU A 96 -28.17 -56.74 -9.80
C GLU A 96 -26.71 -56.97 -9.37
N THR A 97 -26.47 -57.69 -8.28
CA THR A 97 -25.14 -57.95 -7.71
C THR A 97 -24.74 -59.43 -7.85
N LYS A 98 -23.48 -59.69 -8.21
CA LYS A 98 -22.95 -61.06 -8.44
C LYS A 98 -22.92 -61.94 -7.20
N GLU A 99 -23.05 -61.36 -6.00
CA GLU A 99 -23.22 -62.08 -4.73
C GLU A 99 -24.37 -61.45 -3.91
N PRO A 100 -25.31 -62.24 -3.36
CA PRO A 100 -26.36 -61.72 -2.50
C PRO A 100 -25.76 -61.21 -1.18
N PHE A 101 -26.02 -59.95 -0.84
CA PHE A 101 -25.69 -59.42 0.49
C PHE A 101 -26.51 -60.17 1.55
N THR A 102 -25.86 -60.98 2.38
CA THR A 102 -26.50 -61.73 3.46
C THR A 102 -26.42 -60.95 4.77
N LEU A 103 -27.56 -60.45 5.25
CA LEU A 103 -27.67 -59.84 6.57
C LEU A 103 -27.59 -60.93 7.66
N ASN A 104 -26.47 -60.97 8.37
CA ASN A 104 -26.25 -61.77 9.58
C ASN A 104 -25.67 -60.89 10.72
N ASP A 105 -25.63 -61.42 11.95
CA ASP A 105 -25.15 -60.65 13.12
C ASP A 105 -23.72 -60.11 12.93
N GLU A 106 -22.84 -60.86 12.28
CA GLU A 106 -21.46 -60.44 11.98
C GLU A 106 -21.40 -59.25 11.00
N THR A 107 -22.23 -59.26 9.95
CA THR A 107 -22.35 -58.14 9.00
C THR A 107 -22.94 -56.90 9.64
N LEU A 108 -23.90 -57.05 10.56
CA LEU A 108 -24.45 -55.92 11.33
C LEU A 108 -23.41 -55.34 12.30
N GLU A 109 -22.62 -56.19 12.95
CA GLU A 109 -21.54 -55.74 13.84
C GLU A 109 -20.45 -55.00 13.04
N ASN A 110 -20.06 -55.53 11.87
CA ASN A 110 -19.08 -54.90 10.99
C ASN A 110 -19.58 -53.56 10.42
N LEU A 111 -20.85 -53.47 10.03
CA LEU A 111 -21.48 -52.20 9.63
C LEU A 111 -21.48 -51.19 10.78
N THR A 112 -21.82 -51.62 11.99
CA THR A 112 -21.84 -50.75 13.17
C THR A 112 -20.44 -50.19 13.45
N LYS A 113 -19.41 -51.06 13.43
CA LYS A 113 -18.00 -50.64 13.60
C LYS A 113 -17.54 -49.69 12.49
N PHE A 114 -17.95 -49.93 11.25
CA PHE A 114 -17.65 -49.05 10.12
C PHE A 114 -18.28 -47.66 10.30
N TYR A 115 -19.57 -47.59 10.65
CA TYR A 115 -20.26 -46.32 10.88
C TYR A 115 -19.69 -45.54 12.08
N SER A 116 -19.33 -46.23 13.17
CA SER A 116 -18.68 -45.56 14.31
C SER A 116 -17.32 -44.99 13.94
N PHE A 117 -16.51 -45.75 13.17
CA PHE A 117 -15.23 -45.28 12.66
C PHE A 117 -15.38 -44.07 11.74
N TYR A 118 -16.36 -44.12 10.83
CA TYR A 118 -16.67 -43.02 9.93
C TYR A 118 -17.09 -41.77 10.70
N ASP A 119 -17.99 -41.90 11.68
CA ASP A 119 -18.50 -40.74 12.44
C ASP A 119 -17.37 -40.05 13.22
N GLU A 120 -16.56 -40.84 13.95
CA GLU A 120 -15.39 -40.33 14.68
C GLU A 120 -14.36 -39.67 13.75
N SER A 121 -14.05 -40.32 12.62
CA SER A 121 -13.12 -39.80 11.62
C SER A 121 -13.64 -38.52 10.97
N SER A 122 -14.92 -38.48 10.59
CA SER A 122 -15.57 -37.33 9.94
C SER A 122 -15.65 -36.14 10.89
N MET A 123 -16.03 -36.36 12.15
CA MET A 123 -16.01 -35.32 13.18
C MET A 123 -14.61 -34.74 13.38
N THR A 124 -13.59 -35.59 13.45
CA THR A 124 -12.19 -35.19 13.63
C THR A 124 -11.71 -34.33 12.46
N VAL A 125 -11.86 -34.82 11.23
CA VAL A 125 -11.39 -34.11 10.03
C VAL A 125 -12.14 -32.79 9.82
N ARG A 126 -13.47 -32.76 10.03
CA ARG A 126 -14.27 -31.52 9.93
C ARG A 126 -13.91 -30.51 11.04
N SER A 127 -13.53 -30.99 12.23
CA SER A 127 -13.03 -30.14 13.31
C SER A 127 -11.68 -29.50 12.96
N GLU A 128 -10.76 -30.28 12.41
CA GLU A 128 -9.49 -29.76 11.89
C GLU A 128 -9.71 -28.74 10.75
N GLN A 129 -10.61 -29.04 9.81
CA GLN A 129 -10.92 -28.14 8.70
C GLN A 129 -11.44 -26.79 9.20
N ARG A 130 -12.33 -26.78 10.21
CA ARG A 130 -12.80 -25.53 10.83
C ARG A 130 -11.67 -24.73 11.47
N LYS A 131 -10.70 -25.39 12.11
CA LYS A 131 -9.52 -24.72 12.71
C LYS A 131 -8.65 -24.11 11.62
N VAL A 132 -8.32 -24.88 10.57
CA VAL A 132 -7.51 -24.41 9.44
C VAL A 132 -8.17 -23.23 8.74
N ARG A 133 -9.49 -23.30 8.50
CA ARG A 133 -10.25 -22.21 7.87
C ARG A 133 -10.20 -20.91 8.68
N LYS A 134 -10.31 -20.98 10.01
CA LYS A 134 -10.16 -19.81 10.89
C LYS A 134 -8.75 -19.21 10.81
N SER A 135 -7.72 -20.05 10.78
CA SER A 135 -6.34 -19.60 10.62
C SER A 135 -6.12 -18.96 9.25
N LEU A 136 -6.69 -19.54 8.19
CA LEU A 136 -6.62 -19.02 6.83
C LEU A 136 -7.27 -17.63 6.73
N GLU A 137 -8.49 -17.46 7.25
CA GLU A 137 -9.18 -16.17 7.25
C GLU A 137 -8.37 -15.09 7.99
N LYS A 138 -7.75 -15.45 9.12
CA LYS A 138 -6.86 -14.55 9.85
C LYS A 138 -5.63 -14.18 9.01
N ALA A 139 -4.96 -15.17 8.42
CA ALA A 139 -3.76 -14.95 7.62
C ALA A 139 -4.04 -14.12 6.36
N GLU A 140 -5.20 -14.31 5.71
CA GLU A 140 -5.62 -13.52 4.54
C GLU A 140 -5.91 -12.05 4.91
N ARG A 141 -6.51 -11.80 6.08
CA ARG A 141 -6.69 -10.43 6.58
C ARG A 141 -5.35 -9.74 6.85
N GLU A 142 -4.41 -10.44 7.46
CA GLU A 142 -3.07 -9.93 7.73
C GLU A 142 -2.30 -9.67 6.42
N LEU A 143 -2.39 -10.58 5.45
CA LEU A 143 -1.83 -10.40 4.11
C LEU A 143 -2.43 -9.17 3.41
N SER A 144 -3.75 -9.00 3.45
CA SER A 144 -4.41 -7.83 2.86
C SER A 144 -3.96 -6.53 3.51
N ALA A 145 -3.74 -6.52 4.83
CA ALA A 145 -3.22 -5.35 5.54
C ALA A 145 -1.78 -5.03 5.12
N LEU A 146 -0.90 -6.04 5.03
CA LEU A 146 0.48 -5.90 4.56
C LEU A 146 0.55 -5.43 3.10
N GLN A 147 -0.32 -5.94 2.22
CA GLN A 147 -0.40 -5.47 0.84
C GLN A 147 -0.85 -4.00 0.75
N ALA A 148 -1.77 -3.56 1.62
CA ALA A 148 -2.17 -2.16 1.70
C ALA A 148 -1.06 -1.26 2.27
N GLU A 149 -0.24 -1.78 3.18
CA GLU A 149 0.98 -1.11 3.65
C GLU A 149 2.02 -0.98 2.53
N LEU A 150 2.27 -2.07 1.78
CA LEU A 150 3.20 -2.08 0.66
C LEU A 150 2.80 -1.04 -0.39
N ARG A 151 1.52 -1.03 -0.82
CA ARG A 151 1.02 -0.05 -1.80
C ARG A 151 1.22 1.39 -1.33
N ARG A 152 1.01 1.68 -0.05
CA ARG A 152 1.24 3.02 0.52
C ARG A 152 2.72 3.39 0.50
N ALA A 153 3.59 2.45 0.90
CA ALA A 153 5.02 2.66 0.88
C ALA A 153 5.57 2.84 -0.55
N GLU A 154 5.02 2.11 -1.52
CA GLU A 154 5.34 2.23 -2.94
C GLU A 154 4.79 3.52 -3.55
N SER A 155 3.58 3.96 -3.17
CA SER A 155 3.05 5.26 -3.61
C SER A 155 3.85 6.43 -3.05
N ASP A 156 4.25 6.35 -1.78
CA ASP A 156 5.16 7.33 -1.18
C ASP A 156 6.50 7.35 -1.95
N ASN A 157 7.00 6.19 -2.40
CA ASN A 157 8.24 6.10 -3.18
C ASN A 157 8.07 6.56 -4.64
N SER A 158 6.92 6.32 -5.28
CA SER A 158 6.62 6.79 -6.65
C SER A 158 6.57 8.32 -6.75
N LEU A 159 6.18 9.01 -5.66
CA LEU A 159 6.31 10.47 -5.56
C LEU A 159 7.77 10.97 -5.62
N HIS A 160 8.76 10.09 -5.49
CA HIS A 160 10.20 10.38 -5.56
C HIS A 160 10.85 9.92 -6.88
N GLN A 161 10.06 9.44 -7.85
CA GLN A 161 10.55 8.81 -9.08
C GLN A 161 11.05 9.81 -10.15
N TYR A 162 10.75 11.11 -9.96
CA TYR A 162 11.21 12.16 -10.85
C TYR A 162 11.82 13.31 -10.05
N SER A 163 12.97 13.78 -10.52
CA SER A 163 13.59 15.02 -10.04
C SER A 163 13.38 16.12 -11.07
N LYS A 164 13.04 17.32 -10.60
CA LYS A 164 12.88 18.52 -11.42
C LYS A 164 14.12 19.41 -11.27
N SER A 165 14.64 19.90 -12.39
CA SER A 165 15.79 20.80 -12.44
C SER A 165 15.55 21.93 -13.46
N ILE A 166 15.99 23.14 -13.15
CA ILE A 166 15.94 24.27 -14.07
C ILE A 166 17.30 24.38 -14.75
N VAL A 167 17.31 24.22 -16.08
CA VAL A 167 18.50 24.35 -16.92
C VAL A 167 18.48 25.70 -17.59
N ILE A 168 19.52 26.50 -17.37
CA ILE A 168 19.65 27.85 -17.92
C ILE A 168 20.85 27.85 -18.87
N ALA A 169 20.61 28.10 -20.15
CA ALA A 169 21.66 28.32 -21.13
C ALA A 169 22.03 29.80 -21.14
N LEU A 170 23.30 30.09 -20.85
CA LEU A 170 23.85 31.45 -20.75
C LEU A 170 25.10 31.55 -21.61
N GLU A 171 25.25 32.67 -22.32
CA GLU A 171 26.46 33.03 -23.06
C GLU A 171 27.04 34.34 -22.52
N SER A 172 28.37 34.45 -22.48
CA SER A 172 29.07 35.68 -22.08
C SER A 172 30.32 35.84 -22.94
N GLU A 173 30.38 36.92 -23.72
CA GLU A 173 31.50 37.16 -24.64
C GLU A 173 32.79 37.52 -23.91
N LYS A 174 32.69 38.33 -22.83
CA LYS A 174 33.86 38.80 -22.08
C LYS A 174 34.23 37.92 -20.89
N GLY A 175 33.33 37.01 -20.51
CA GLY A 175 33.39 36.30 -19.25
C GLY A 175 33.18 37.23 -18.04
N GLY A 176 32.82 36.66 -16.90
CA GLY A 176 32.65 37.43 -15.66
C GLY A 176 31.63 36.84 -14.71
N LEU A 177 31.41 37.55 -13.61
CA LEU A 177 30.38 37.22 -12.62
C LEU A 177 29.00 37.58 -13.16
N VAL A 178 28.16 36.57 -13.35
CA VAL A 178 26.73 36.74 -13.66
C VAL A 178 25.94 36.27 -12.45
N ASN A 179 25.13 37.17 -11.88
CA ASN A 179 24.19 36.83 -10.82
C ASN A 179 22.85 36.49 -11.46
N LEU A 180 22.37 35.27 -11.23
CA LEU A 180 21.05 34.82 -11.67
C LEU A 180 20.10 34.77 -10.48
N GLU A 181 18.89 35.28 -10.68
CA GLU A 181 17.76 35.18 -9.77
C GLU A 181 16.69 34.32 -10.44
N VAL A 182 16.41 33.16 -9.84
CA VAL A 182 15.39 32.24 -10.32
C VAL A 182 14.18 32.35 -9.41
N SER A 183 13.01 32.58 -10.01
CA SER A 183 11.73 32.59 -9.30
C SER A 183 10.74 31.67 -9.99
N TYR A 184 9.89 31.03 -9.19
CA TYR A 184 8.87 30.12 -9.66
C TYR A 184 7.73 30.05 -8.65
N GLN A 185 6.56 29.65 -9.11
CA GLN A 185 5.41 29.36 -8.27
C GLN A 185 5.39 27.88 -7.90
N VAL A 186 4.80 27.58 -6.74
CA VAL A 186 4.64 26.23 -6.22
C VAL A 186 3.18 25.99 -5.85
N HIS A 187 2.70 24.78 -6.10
CA HIS A 187 1.50 24.25 -5.47
C HIS A 187 1.79 23.82 -4.03
N GLU A 188 0.76 23.57 -3.22
CA GLU A 188 0.89 23.14 -1.81
C GLU A 188 1.45 24.19 -0.85
N ALA A 189 1.34 25.48 -1.20
CA ALA A 189 1.45 26.59 -0.26
C ALA A 189 0.18 27.42 -0.29
N SER A 190 -0.36 27.76 0.89
CA SER A 190 -1.53 28.62 1.03
C SER A 190 -1.37 29.56 2.21
N TRP A 191 -2.07 30.70 2.13
CA TRP A 191 -2.21 31.62 3.23
C TRP A 191 -3.69 31.96 3.42
N GLN A 192 -4.10 32.13 4.67
CA GLN A 192 -5.43 32.65 4.99
C GLN A 192 -5.33 33.84 5.95
N PRO A 193 -6.13 34.90 5.73
CA PRO A 193 -6.21 36.02 6.67
C PRO A 193 -6.87 35.58 7.97
N SER A 194 -6.37 36.09 9.09
CA SER A 194 -7.00 35.94 10.41
C SER A 194 -7.01 37.29 11.13
N TYR A 195 -8.11 37.57 11.84
CA TYR A 195 -8.33 38.85 12.51
C TYR A 195 -8.62 38.61 13.99
N ASP A 196 -7.89 39.30 14.87
CA ASP A 196 -8.21 39.41 16.30
C ASP A 196 -8.75 40.82 16.56
N MET A 197 -10.02 40.91 16.92
CA MET A 197 -10.69 42.17 17.24
C MET A 197 -10.96 42.23 18.74
N ARG A 198 -10.41 43.25 19.41
CA ARG A 198 -10.61 43.48 20.84
C ARG A 198 -11.26 44.83 21.06
N VAL A 199 -12.36 44.81 21.80
CA VAL A 199 -13.10 46.02 22.18
C VAL A 199 -12.84 46.30 23.65
N GLU A 200 -12.36 47.50 23.95
CA GLU A 200 -12.25 47.98 25.33
C GLU A 200 -13.42 48.92 25.61
N THR A 201 -14.29 48.51 26.53
CA THR A 201 -15.47 49.29 26.95
C THR A 201 -15.28 49.96 28.31
N SER A 202 -14.21 49.61 29.05
CA SER A 202 -13.93 50.17 30.37
C SER A 202 -13.08 51.43 30.22
N GLY A 203 -13.73 52.59 30.11
CA GLY A 203 -13.06 53.89 29.95
C GLY A 203 -13.25 54.49 28.55
N LYS A 204 -12.17 54.98 27.92
CA LYS A 204 -12.25 55.51 26.55
C LYS A 204 -12.46 54.36 25.57
N GLN A 205 -13.65 54.30 24.97
CA GLN A 205 -14.01 53.28 23.99
C GLN A 205 -12.97 53.21 22.88
N SER A 206 -12.40 52.02 22.67
CA SER A 206 -11.44 51.77 21.60
C SER A 206 -11.61 50.36 21.03
N LEU A 207 -11.36 50.25 19.72
CA LEU A 207 -11.34 48.99 18.99
C LEU A 207 -9.90 48.77 18.51
N LYS A 208 -9.29 47.66 18.91
CA LYS A 208 -8.01 47.19 18.39
C LYS A 208 -8.25 46.03 17.44
N ILE A 209 -7.81 46.18 16.20
CA ILE A 209 -7.83 45.11 15.21
C ILE A 209 -6.38 44.68 14.97
N THR A 210 -6.10 43.40 15.14
CA THR A 210 -4.80 42.81 14.82
C THR A 210 -5.00 41.85 13.65
N TYR A 211 -4.18 42.01 12.62
CA TYR A 211 -4.23 41.20 11.40
C TYR A 211 -3.08 40.19 11.39
N TYR A 212 -3.39 38.94 11.07
CA TYR A 212 -2.44 37.86 10.95
C TYR A 212 -2.61 37.17 9.58
N GLY A 213 -1.51 36.68 9.01
CA GLY A 213 -1.52 35.76 7.88
C GLY A 213 -1.12 34.37 8.37
N ASN A 214 -2.05 33.41 8.35
CA ASN A 214 -1.75 32.02 8.67
C ASN A 214 -1.25 31.33 7.41
N ILE A 215 0.02 30.94 7.39
CA ILE A 215 0.66 30.29 6.25
C ILE A 215 0.77 28.79 6.53
N SER A 216 0.33 27.97 5.57
CA SER A 216 0.48 26.53 5.58
C SER A 216 1.18 26.09 4.30
N GLN A 217 2.18 25.22 4.43
CA GLN A 217 2.96 24.78 3.29
C GLN A 217 3.39 23.31 3.41
N SER A 218 3.31 22.60 2.29
CA SER A 218 3.79 21.22 2.09
C SER A 218 4.67 21.13 0.84
N THR A 219 5.33 22.24 0.48
CA THR A 219 6.10 22.37 -0.77
C THR A 219 7.43 21.59 -0.74
N LEU A 220 7.87 21.12 0.43
CA LEU A 220 9.18 20.48 0.69
C LEU A 220 10.39 21.41 0.48
N GLU A 221 10.16 22.71 0.34
CA GLU A 221 11.21 23.74 0.34
C GLU A 221 11.43 24.28 1.76
N ASP A 222 12.65 24.74 2.03
CA ASP A 222 12.99 25.42 3.28
C ASP A 222 12.60 26.90 3.22
N TRP A 223 11.72 27.31 4.14
CA TRP A 223 11.20 28.68 4.25
C TRP A 223 11.82 29.44 5.44
N SER A 224 12.87 28.89 6.06
CA SER A 224 13.54 29.47 7.23
C SER A 224 14.02 30.91 7.04
N ASN A 225 14.27 31.34 5.79
CA ASN A 225 14.67 32.69 5.42
C ASN A 225 13.64 33.44 4.55
N ALA A 226 12.39 32.97 4.51
CA ALA A 226 11.34 33.66 3.77
C ALA A 226 10.99 34.99 4.46
N SER A 227 11.08 36.10 3.73
CA SER A 227 10.65 37.41 4.23
C SER A 227 9.15 37.59 3.95
N LEU A 228 8.37 37.90 4.98
CA LEU A 228 6.92 38.16 4.92
C LEU A 228 6.62 39.66 4.79
#